data_AF-A0A920UM76-F1
#
_entry.id   AF-A0A920UM76-F1
#
_cell.length_a   1.000
_cell.length_b   1.000
_cell.length_c   1.000
_cell.angle_alpha   90.00
_cell.angle_beta   90.00
_cell.angle_gamma   90.00
#
_symmetry.space_group_name_H-M   'P 1'
#
loop_
_entity.id
_entity.type
_entity.pdbx_description
1 polymer ?
#
loop_
_entity_poly.entity_id
_entity_poly.type
_entity_poly.pdbx_seq_one_letter_code
_entity_poly.pdbx_strand_id
1 'polypeptide(L)' 'MKVFITGASGFIGGNLTLRLVERGYTVKALLRPGSKISIPLVNEVEIVEGDIL' A
#
# COMPACT_ATOMS: atom_id res chain seq x y z
N MET A 1 13.38 6.60 -2.71
CA MET A 1 13.29 5.42 -3.62
C MET A 1 11.84 5.01 -3.76
N LYS A 2 11.41 4.46 -4.91
CA LYS A 2 10.01 4.09 -5.18
C LYS A 2 9.78 2.61 -4.89
N VAL A 3 8.66 2.27 -4.25
CA VAL A 3 8.28 0.88 -3.94
C VAL A 3 6.86 0.62 -4.41
N PHE A 4 6.68 -0.50 -5.12
CA PHE A 4 5.36 -1.00 -5.50
C PHE A 4 5.00 -2.21 -4.62
N ILE A 5 3.81 -2.20 -4.03
CA ILE A 5 3.37 -3.24 -3.08
C ILE A 5 2.05 -3.82 -3.55
N THR A 6 2.01 -5.14 -3.66
CA THR A 6 0.78 -5.92 -3.77
C THR A 6 0.35 -6.39 -2.38
N GLY A 7 -0.94 -6.48 -2.11
CA GLY A 7 -1.43 -6.97 -0.81
C GLY A 7 -1.26 -5.98 0.35
N ALA A 8 -1.20 -4.68 0.05
CA ALA A 8 -1.04 -3.62 1.04
C ALA A 8 -2.24 -3.47 2.00
N SER A 9 -3.40 -4.04 1.66
CA SER A 9 -4.56 -4.18 2.57
C SER A 9 -4.47 -5.38 3.52
N GLY A 10 -3.48 -6.26 3.36
CA GLY A 10 -3.28 -7.43 4.22
C GLY A 10 -2.44 -7.12 5.46
N PHE A 11 -2.35 -8.08 6.38
CA PHE A 11 -1.63 -7.93 7.66
C PHE A 11 -0.14 -7.56 7.47
N ILE A 12 0.58 -8.34 6.65
CA ILE A 12 2.01 -8.11 6.40
C ILE A 12 2.21 -6.89 5.51
N GLY A 13 1.49 -6.83 4.39
CA GLY A 13 1.63 -5.75 3.41
C GLY A 13 1.29 -4.38 3.97
N GLY A 14 0.27 -4.27 4.82
CA GLY A 14 -0.11 -3.01 5.48
C GLY A 14 0.96 -2.52 6.45
N ASN A 15 1.49 -3.41 7.30
CA ASN A 15 2.57 -3.05 8.24
C ASN A 15 3.88 -2.71 7.51
N LEU A 16 4.19 -3.41 6.41
CA LEU A 16 5.33 -3.07 5.57
C LEU A 16 5.16 -1.70 4.91
N THR A 17 3.96 -1.43 4.37
CA THR A 17 3.61 -0.14 3.76
C THR A 17 3.83 1.01 4.75
N LEU A 18 3.31 0.88 5.98
CA LEU A 18 3.50 1.86 7.05
C LEU A 18 4.99 2.17 7.27
N ARG A 19 5.81 1.13 7.48
CA ARG A 19 7.25 1.28 7.76
C ARG A 19 8.03 1.88 6.59
N LEU A 20 7.61 1.63 5.35
CA LEU A 20 8.24 2.22 4.18
C LEU A 20 7.92 3.71 4.08
N VAL A 21 6.67 4.11 4.32
CA VAL A 21 6.29 5.52 4.36
C VAL A 21 7.03 6.27 5.47
N GLU A 22 7.07 5.71 6.69
CA GLU A 22 7.81 6.30 7.83
C GLU A 22 9.30 6.50 7.56
N ARG A 23 9.89 5.70 6.66
CA ARG A 23 11.29 5.81 6.23
C ARG A 23 11.50 6.74 5.04
N GLY A 24 10.46 7.45 4.58
CA GLY A 24 10.53 8.40 3.47
C GLY A 24 10.52 7.77 2.08
N TYR A 25 10.01 6.53 1.94
CA TYR A 25 9.82 5.93 0.62
C TYR A 25 8.53 6.42 -0.02
N THR A 26 8.55 6.58 -1.34
CA THR A 26 7.34 6.83 -2.13
C THR A 26 6.71 5.48 -2.45
N VAL A 27 5.54 5.21 -1.89
CA VAL A 27 4.88 3.91 -2.01
C VAL A 27 3.67 4.00 -2.94
N LYS A 28 3.58 3.02 -3.85
CA LYS A 28 2.40 2.76 -4.68
C LYS A 28 1.85 1.38 -4.34
N ALA A 29 0.55 1.28 -4.07
CA ALA A 29 -0.09 0.05 -3.64
C ALA A 29 -1.16 -0.40 -4.65
N LEU A 30 -1.11 -1.68 -5.02
CA LEU A 30 -2.19 -2.34 -5.76
C LEU A 30 -3.21 -2.89 -4.78
N LEU A 31 -4.45 -2.43 -4.88
CA LEU A 31 -5.58 -2.95 -4.12
C LEU A 31 -6.59 -3.62 -5.06
N ARG A 32 -7.12 -4.76 -4.64
CA ARG A 32 -8.24 -5.40 -5.33
C ARG A 32 -9.50 -4.53 -5.22
N PRO A 33 -10.41 -4.58 -6.21
CA PRO A 33 -11.69 -3.88 -6.12
C PRO A 33 -12.40 -4.14 -4.79
N GLY A 34 -12.88 -3.06 -4.15
CA GLY A 34 -13.56 -3.12 -2.85
C GLY A 34 -12.65 -3.35 -1.63
N SER A 35 -11.35 -3.59 -1.81
CA SER A 35 -10.39 -3.63 -0.70
C SER A 35 -10.05 -2.23 -0.22
N LYS A 36 -9.85 -2.07 1.09
CA LYS A 36 -9.42 -0.80 1.69
C LYS A 36 -8.13 -0.99 2.46
N ILE A 37 -7.29 0.03 2.43
CA ILE A 37 -6.14 0.16 3.33
C ILE A 37 -6.68 0.69 4.66
N SER A 38 -6.39 -0.01 5.76
CA SER A 38 -6.74 0.43 7.13
C SER A 38 -5.66 1.31 7.76
N ILE A 39 -4.59 1.59 7.02
CA ILE A 39 -3.44 2.35 7.49
C ILE A 39 -3.81 3.85 7.53
N PRO A 40 -3.51 4.60 8.61
CA PRO A 40 -3.81 6.03 8.72
C PRO A 40 -3.11 6.94 7.71
N LEU A 41 -2.30 6.38 6.80
CA LEU A 41 -1.49 7.08 5.79
C LEU A 41 -2.07 6.97 4.37
N VAL A 42 -3.39 6.83 4.21
CA VAL A 42 -4.01 6.64 2.87
C VAL A 42 -3.66 7.78 1.90
N ASN A 43 -3.38 8.97 2.42
CA ASN A 43 -2.99 10.15 1.63
C ASN A 43 -1.51 10.16 1.23
N GLU A 44 -0.68 9.27 1.80
CA GLU A 44 0.77 9.18 1.53
C GLU A 44 1.14 8.01 0.61
N VAL A 45 0.15 7.19 0.25
CA VAL A 45 0.32 6.03 -0.62
C VAL A 45 -0.52 6.24 -1.87
N GLU A 46 0.10 6.14 -3.05
CA GLU A 46 -0.66 6.12 -4.30
C GLU A 46 -1.37 4.77 -4.44
N ILE A 47 -2.70 4.79 -4.49
CA ILE A 47 -3.51 3.57 -4.65
C ILE A 47 -3.86 3.38 -6.12
N VAL A 48 -3.58 2.19 -6.63
CA VAL A 48 -4.03 1.72 -7.93
C VAL A 48 -4.95 0.53 -7.70
N GLU A 49 -6.12 0.53 -8.34
CA GLU A 49 -7.02 -0.60 -8.30
C GLU A 49 -6.62 -1.63 -9.37
N GLY A 50 -6.64 -2.92 -9.00
CA GLY A 50 -6.42 -4.02 -9.93
C GLY A 50 -6.23 -5.36 -9.24
N ASP A 51 -6.12 -6.41 -10.04
CA ASP A 51 -5.86 -7.78 -9.59
C ASP A 51 -4.59 -8.30 -10.28
N ILE A 52 -3.88 -9.21 -9.62
CA ILE A 52 -2.66 -9.85 -10.13
C ILE A 52 -2.95 -11.19 -10.82
N LEU A 53 -4.18 -11.70 -10.68
CA LEU A 53 -4.68 -12.92 -11.31
C LEU A 53 -5.44 -12.63 -12.59
#